data_AF-A0A974Z2A6-F1
#
_entry.id   AF-A0A974Z2A6-F1
#
_cell.length_a   1.000
_cell.length_b   1.000
_cell.length_c   1.000
_cell.angle_alpha   90.00
_cell.angle_beta   90.00
_cell.angle_gamma   90.00
#
_symmetry.space_group_name_H-M   'P 1'
#
loop_
_entity.id
_entity.type
_entity.pdbx_description
1 polymer ?
#
loop_
_entity_poly.entity_id
_entity_poly.type
_entity_poly.pdbx_seq_one_letter_code
_entity_poly.pdbx_strand_id
1 'polypeptide(L)'
;MRFRFELVPVDEVGPWGSGRSPRLHWFALTQGWFCLDVGGIELLRYAERTVALFPVEGSRAAPPWVDYYVVRLWEDVLQALPYILEPVPDDLADFVAAGSTEWVDTDDPEILHNTLIDAAYDACGQRCVDTGYLRFGPVLRWWRTVDPVDTVAVDWQFAADPDGEIAFTAPLSGRASVSTDEFISAVTDFDHRLFEAMQQRVDRLAATGAPTGIELDIPGLIQEQAERRTWLPRALAQQVSTDWDVVRAGVPILAPHRV
;
A
#
# COMPACT_ATOMS: atom_id res chain seq x y z
N MET A 1 -2.56 5.78 -14.31
CA MET A 1 -2.22 5.04 -13.09
C MET A 1 -3.04 3.77 -13.02
N ARG A 2 -2.45 2.67 -12.56
CA ARG A 2 -3.16 1.39 -12.41
C ARG A 2 -2.49 0.49 -11.37
N PHE A 3 -3.28 -0.07 -10.45
CA PHE A 3 -2.85 -1.19 -9.62
C PHE A 3 -3.03 -2.50 -10.39
N ARG A 4 -1.94 -3.21 -10.68
CA ARG A 4 -1.98 -4.49 -11.39
C ARG A 4 -1.73 -5.60 -10.38
N PHE A 5 -2.50 -6.68 -10.46
CA PHE A 5 -2.28 -7.84 -9.62
C PHE A 5 -2.71 -9.13 -10.30
N GLU A 6 -2.15 -10.24 -9.84
CA GLU A 6 -2.58 -11.59 -10.13
C GLU A 6 -2.61 -12.39 -8.83
N LEU A 7 -3.69 -13.11 -8.55
CA LEU A 7 -3.77 -13.96 -7.36
C LEU A 7 -3.28 -15.38 -7.70
N VAL A 8 -2.53 -15.99 -6.79
CA VAL A 8 -2.11 -17.41 -6.85
C VAL A 8 -3.35 -18.29 -6.98
N PRO A 9 -3.40 -19.31 -7.87
CA PRO A 9 -4.53 -20.23 -7.97
C PRO A 9 -4.97 -20.74 -6.59
N VAL A 10 -6.27 -20.80 -6.33
CA VAL A 10 -6.81 -21.08 -4.98
C VAL A 10 -6.35 -22.44 -4.41
N ASP A 11 -6.07 -23.40 -5.28
CA ASP A 11 -5.54 -24.74 -4.99
C ASP A 11 -4.03 -24.77 -4.72
N GLU A 12 -3.31 -23.70 -5.08
CA GLU A 12 -1.89 -23.50 -4.82
C GLU A 12 -1.63 -22.61 -3.58
N VAL A 13 -2.69 -22.00 -3.00
CA VAL A 13 -2.56 -21.19 -1.78
C VAL A 13 -2.21 -22.08 -0.60
N GLY A 14 -1.05 -21.81 0.01
CA GLY A 14 -0.57 -22.55 1.18
C GLY A 14 -1.40 -22.24 2.43
N PRO A 15 -1.74 -23.24 3.27
CA PRO A 15 -2.34 -22.97 4.56
C PRO A 15 -1.33 -22.36 5.52
N TRP A 16 -1.83 -21.64 6.51
CA TRP A 16 -1.03 -21.07 7.57
C TRP A 16 -0.96 -22.00 8.78
N GLY A 17 0.17 -21.92 9.49
CA GLY A 17 0.48 -22.74 10.67
C GLY A 17 1.18 -24.06 10.31
N SER A 18 2.10 -24.49 11.17
CA SER A 18 2.79 -25.78 11.07
C SER A 18 2.21 -26.77 12.08
N GLY A 19 1.85 -27.99 11.66
CA GLY A 19 1.45 -29.07 12.58
C GLY A 19 0.17 -29.81 12.19
N ARG A 20 -0.62 -30.21 13.20
CA ARG A 20 -1.80 -31.10 13.05
C ARG A 20 -3.08 -30.43 12.53
N SER A 21 -3.10 -29.09 12.42
CA SER A 21 -4.28 -28.31 12.03
C SER A 21 -3.87 -27.09 11.18
N PRO A 22 -3.38 -27.29 9.96
CA PRO A 22 -3.11 -26.18 9.04
C PRO A 22 -4.43 -25.47 8.71
N ARG A 23 -4.43 -24.13 8.71
CA ARG A 23 -5.66 -23.31 8.55
C ARG A 23 -5.57 -22.43 7.33
N LEU A 24 -6.66 -22.35 6.59
CA LEU A 24 -6.84 -21.35 5.55
C LEU A 24 -7.80 -20.27 6.05
N HIS A 25 -7.48 -19.01 5.81
CA HIS A 25 -8.28 -17.86 6.23
C HIS A 25 -8.33 -16.83 5.09
N TRP A 26 -9.22 -15.85 5.21
CA TRP A 26 -9.56 -14.94 4.12
C TRP A 26 -8.33 -14.19 3.60
N PHE A 27 -7.49 -13.66 4.50
CA PHE A 27 -6.26 -12.96 4.12
C PHE A 27 -5.30 -13.83 3.29
N ALA A 28 -5.09 -15.10 3.68
CA ALA A 28 -4.24 -16.04 2.95
C ALA A 28 -4.69 -16.25 1.49
N LEU A 29 -6.00 -16.22 1.23
CA LEU A 29 -6.57 -16.36 -0.10
C LEU A 29 -6.21 -15.21 -1.06
N THR A 30 -5.65 -14.12 -0.54
CA THR A 30 -5.20 -12.95 -1.30
C THR A 30 -3.74 -13.04 -1.73
N GLN A 31 -3.06 -14.16 -1.45
CA GLN A 31 -1.70 -14.41 -1.91
C GLN A 31 -1.62 -14.23 -3.44
N GLY A 32 -0.63 -13.47 -3.89
CA GLY A 32 -0.51 -13.09 -5.29
C GLY A 32 0.71 -12.22 -5.55
N TRP A 33 0.69 -11.61 -6.72
CA TRP A 33 1.70 -10.67 -7.16
C TRP A 33 1.05 -9.35 -7.53
N PHE A 34 1.73 -8.23 -7.27
CA PHE A 34 1.20 -6.92 -7.66
C PHE A 34 2.28 -5.91 -8.03
N CYS A 35 1.91 -4.96 -8.88
CA CYS A 35 2.71 -3.77 -9.16
C CYS A 35 1.81 -2.54 -9.29
N LEU A 36 2.43 -1.37 -9.30
CA LEU A 36 1.74 -0.10 -9.47
C LEU A 36 2.32 0.63 -10.68
N ASP A 37 1.49 0.85 -11.69
CA ASP A 37 1.83 1.68 -12.85
C ASP A 37 1.45 3.14 -12.58
N VAL A 38 2.42 4.04 -12.58
CA VAL A 38 2.20 5.49 -12.52
C VAL A 38 3.04 6.18 -13.59
N GLY A 39 2.40 6.91 -14.50
CA GLY A 39 3.10 7.64 -15.55
C GLY A 39 3.92 6.74 -16.50
N GLY A 40 3.56 5.46 -16.65
CA GLY A 40 4.30 4.49 -17.45
C GLY A 40 5.50 3.85 -16.72
N ILE A 41 5.65 4.10 -15.42
CA ILE A 41 6.66 3.48 -14.56
C ILE A 41 5.98 2.38 -13.74
N GLU A 42 6.44 1.14 -13.88
CA GLU A 42 5.97 0.01 -13.06
C GLU A 42 6.76 -0.04 -11.74
N LEU A 43 6.23 0.63 -10.70
CA LEU A 43 6.70 0.48 -9.34
C LEU A 43 6.44 -0.95 -8.86
N LEU A 44 7.34 -1.48 -8.02
CA LEU A 44 7.25 -2.85 -7.47
C LEU A 44 7.36 -3.98 -8.51
N ARG A 45 7.91 -3.69 -9.69
CA ARG A 45 8.37 -4.71 -10.64
C ARG A 45 9.83 -5.04 -10.39
N TYR A 46 10.14 -6.31 -10.12
CA TYR A 46 11.49 -6.80 -9.98
C TYR A 46 12.27 -6.74 -11.30
N ALA A 47 13.57 -6.42 -11.21
CA ALA A 47 14.49 -6.53 -12.32
C ALA A 47 14.78 -8.01 -12.63
N GLU A 48 15.17 -8.30 -13.87
CA GLU A 48 15.41 -9.68 -14.35
C GLU A 48 16.41 -10.45 -13.47
N ARG A 49 17.44 -9.78 -12.95
CA ARG A 49 18.42 -10.39 -12.05
C ARG A 49 17.79 -10.95 -10.77
N THR A 50 16.83 -10.22 -10.19
CA THR A 50 16.14 -10.62 -8.96
C THR A 50 15.21 -11.79 -9.25
N VAL A 51 14.48 -11.74 -10.37
CA VAL A 51 13.65 -12.87 -10.83
C VAL A 51 14.49 -14.13 -11.06
N ALA A 52 15.71 -13.99 -11.58
CA ALA A 52 16.62 -15.13 -11.80
C ALA A 52 17.18 -15.73 -10.50
N LEU A 53 17.35 -14.92 -9.44
CA LEU A 53 17.82 -15.39 -8.13
C LEU A 53 16.73 -16.09 -7.31
N PHE A 54 15.48 -15.68 -7.51
CA PHE A 54 14.31 -16.23 -6.80
C PHE A 54 13.29 -16.81 -7.80
N PRO A 55 13.63 -17.89 -8.52
CA PRO A 55 12.69 -18.51 -9.45
C PRO A 55 11.49 -19.07 -8.67
N VAL A 56 10.28 -18.74 -9.10
CA VAL A 56 9.06 -19.36 -8.57
C VAL A 56 9.01 -20.81 -9.03
N GLU A 57 9.04 -21.75 -8.08
CA GLU A 57 8.88 -23.18 -8.37
C GLU A 57 7.43 -23.47 -8.81
N GLY A 58 7.21 -23.95 -10.04
CA GLY A 58 5.86 -24.29 -10.51
C GLY A 58 5.67 -24.29 -12.03
N SER A 59 4.45 -24.60 -12.47
CA SER A 59 4.08 -24.74 -13.90
C SER A 59 3.73 -23.43 -14.61
N ARG A 60 3.53 -22.34 -13.86
CA ARG A 60 3.16 -21.01 -14.38
C ARG A 60 4.32 -20.04 -14.23
N ALA A 61 4.62 -19.30 -15.30
CA ALA A 61 5.51 -18.14 -15.21
C ALA A 61 4.82 -17.05 -14.36
N ALA A 62 5.26 -16.87 -13.11
CA ALA A 62 4.82 -15.77 -12.27
C ALA A 62 5.17 -14.42 -12.91
N PRO A 63 4.31 -13.40 -12.80
CA PRO A 63 4.69 -12.07 -13.23
C PRO A 63 5.88 -11.55 -12.39
N PRO A 64 6.76 -10.70 -12.95
CA PRO A 64 7.96 -10.21 -12.27
C PRO A 64 7.62 -9.06 -11.29
N TRP A 65 6.60 -9.25 -10.48
CA TRP A 65 6.05 -8.29 -9.54
C TRP A 65 6.32 -8.76 -8.10
N VAL A 66 6.15 -7.88 -7.12
CA VAL A 66 6.31 -8.28 -5.71
C VAL A 66 5.31 -9.39 -5.36
N ASP A 67 5.82 -10.46 -4.75
CA ASP A 67 5.04 -11.61 -4.27
C ASP A 67 4.65 -11.37 -2.81
N TYR A 68 3.38 -11.04 -2.59
CA TYR A 68 2.82 -10.79 -1.26
C TYR A 68 1.28 -10.86 -1.28
N TYR A 69 0.65 -10.73 -0.12
CA TYR A 69 -0.81 -10.65 -0.02
C TYR A 69 -1.32 -9.35 -0.65
N VAL A 70 -2.04 -9.46 -1.77
CA VAL A 70 -2.52 -8.31 -2.56
C VAL A 70 -3.43 -7.39 -1.72
N VAL A 71 -4.18 -7.96 -0.79
CA VAL A 71 -5.05 -7.15 0.08
C VAL A 71 -4.26 -6.23 0.99
N ARG A 72 -3.00 -6.53 1.32
CA ARG A 72 -2.20 -5.66 2.17
C ARG A 72 -2.01 -4.29 1.53
N LEU A 73 -1.65 -4.25 0.25
CA LEU A 73 -1.58 -3.00 -0.51
C LEU A 73 -2.93 -2.28 -0.53
N TRP A 74 -4.04 -3.01 -0.71
CA TRP A 74 -5.38 -2.41 -0.70
C TRP A 74 -5.72 -1.80 0.68
N GLU A 75 -5.42 -2.49 1.79
CA GLU A 75 -5.64 -1.99 3.15
C GLU A 75 -4.86 -0.70 3.39
N ASP A 76 -3.58 -0.69 3.03
CA ASP A 76 -2.69 0.46 3.25
C ASP A 76 -3.10 1.66 2.38
N VAL A 77 -3.54 1.41 1.14
CA VAL A 77 -4.12 2.46 0.27
C VAL A 77 -5.40 3.03 0.88
N LEU A 78 -6.33 2.19 1.34
CA LEU A 78 -7.59 2.67 1.92
C LEU A 78 -7.40 3.42 3.24
N GLN A 79 -6.41 3.02 4.05
CA GLN A 79 -6.07 3.72 5.28
C GLN A 79 -5.57 5.14 4.99
N ALA A 80 -4.71 5.31 3.98
CA ALA A 80 -4.20 6.61 3.59
C ALA A 80 -5.20 7.45 2.77
N LEU A 81 -6.14 6.80 2.07
CA LEU A 81 -7.02 7.42 1.06
C LEU A 81 -7.69 8.73 1.50
N PRO A 82 -8.30 8.86 2.71
CA PRO A 82 -8.93 10.11 3.12
C PRO A 82 -7.94 11.28 3.19
N TYR A 83 -6.72 11.02 3.67
CA TYR A 83 -5.65 12.01 3.79
C TYR A 83 -5.00 12.33 2.46
N ILE A 84 -4.90 11.34 1.55
CA ILE A 84 -4.44 11.56 0.18
C ILE A 84 -5.38 12.52 -0.55
N LEU A 85 -6.69 12.34 -0.39
CA LEU A 85 -7.72 13.13 -1.08
C LEU A 85 -7.98 14.51 -0.46
N GLU A 86 -7.54 14.73 0.78
CA GLU A 86 -7.54 16.05 1.40
C GLU A 86 -6.50 16.96 0.72
N PRO A 87 -6.92 18.10 0.12
CA PRO A 87 -6.00 19.03 -0.50
C PRO A 87 -4.94 19.55 0.47
N VAL A 88 -3.68 19.46 0.07
CA VAL A 88 -2.56 20.10 0.76
C VAL A 88 -2.46 21.55 0.30
N PRO A 89 -2.35 22.52 1.22
CA PRO A 89 -2.07 23.92 0.86
C PRO A 89 -0.78 24.05 0.07
N ASP A 90 -0.76 24.91 -0.95
CA ASP A 90 0.38 25.05 -1.87
C ASP A 90 1.69 25.36 -1.16
N ASP A 91 1.64 26.17 -0.09
CA ASP A 91 2.81 26.55 0.70
C ASP A 91 3.39 25.38 1.54
N LEU A 92 2.65 24.29 1.68
CA LEU A 92 3.04 23.07 2.39
C LEU A 92 3.28 21.89 1.45
N ALA A 93 3.02 22.02 0.15
CA ALA A 93 3.16 20.93 -0.81
C ALA A 93 4.59 20.39 -0.85
N ASP A 94 5.59 21.26 -0.91
CA ASP A 94 7.01 20.85 -0.90
C ASP A 94 7.41 20.17 0.41
N PHE A 95 6.88 20.64 1.54
CA PHE A 95 7.13 20.04 2.85
C PHE A 95 6.55 18.62 2.94
N VAL A 96 5.32 18.42 2.48
CA VAL A 96 4.69 17.11 2.42
C VAL A 96 5.45 16.21 1.44
N ALA A 97 5.82 16.74 0.28
CA ALA A 97 6.54 15.98 -0.74
C ALA A 97 7.92 15.51 -0.27
N ALA A 98 8.69 16.38 0.41
CA ALA A 98 9.96 16.01 1.03
C ALA A 98 9.80 14.91 2.09
N GLY A 99 8.69 14.95 2.83
CA GLY A 99 8.37 13.98 3.87
C GLY A 99 9.32 13.97 5.06
N SER A 100 9.03 13.10 6.03
CA SER A 100 9.95 12.69 7.09
C SER A 100 10.38 11.26 6.82
N THR A 101 11.64 11.07 6.46
CA THR A 101 12.23 9.77 6.11
C THR A 101 12.59 8.96 7.34
N GLU A 102 12.85 9.61 8.47
CA GLU A 102 13.14 8.97 9.76
C GLU A 102 12.43 9.73 10.89
N TRP A 103 12.19 9.04 12.00
CA TRP A 103 11.83 9.71 13.26
C TRP A 103 12.89 10.75 13.58
N VAL A 104 12.50 11.84 14.23
CA VAL A 104 13.49 12.72 14.83
C VAL A 104 14.23 11.89 15.88
N ASP A 105 15.43 11.39 15.57
CA ASP A 105 16.31 10.72 16.52
C ASP A 105 16.90 11.79 17.43
N THR A 106 16.06 12.28 18.34
CA THR A 106 16.43 13.24 19.36
C THR A 106 15.97 12.73 20.70
N ASP A 107 16.89 12.65 21.64
CA ASP A 107 16.60 12.47 23.06
C ASP A 107 16.01 13.75 23.69
N ASP A 108 15.67 14.78 22.89
CA ASP A 108 15.12 16.04 23.37
C ASP A 108 13.62 15.91 23.68
N PRO A 109 13.22 15.92 24.98
CA PRO A 109 11.83 15.78 25.37
C PRO A 109 10.96 16.97 24.94
N GLU A 110 11.55 18.15 24.66
CA GLU A 110 10.82 19.31 24.14
C GLU A 110 10.43 19.12 22.67
N ILE A 111 11.13 18.25 21.93
CA ILE A 111 10.79 17.87 20.56
C ILE A 111 9.81 16.69 20.55
N LEU A 112 10.05 15.67 21.39
CA LEU A 112 9.24 14.45 21.45
C LEU A 112 7.80 14.65 21.93
N HIS A 113 7.50 15.75 22.63
CA HIS A 113 6.15 16.06 23.14
C HIS A 113 5.58 17.34 22.54
N ASN A 114 6.13 17.79 21.41
CA ASN A 114 5.67 19.02 20.77
C ASN A 114 4.52 18.72 19.82
N THR A 115 3.32 19.13 20.20
CA THR A 115 2.11 18.92 19.40
C THR A 115 2.16 19.57 18.01
N LEU A 116 2.98 20.61 17.80
CA LEU A 116 3.20 21.20 16.49
C LEU A 116 4.05 20.28 15.60
N ILE A 117 5.07 19.65 16.18
CA ILE A 117 5.92 18.68 15.49
C ILE A 117 5.11 17.42 15.16
N ASP A 118 4.33 16.92 16.11
CA ASP A 118 3.44 15.77 15.91
C ASP A 118 2.49 16.01 14.75
N ALA A 119 1.81 17.17 14.71
CA ALA A 119 0.91 17.51 13.61
C ALA A 119 1.63 17.58 12.25
N ALA A 120 2.82 18.16 12.21
CA ALA A 120 3.60 18.29 10.97
C ALA A 120 4.15 16.94 10.49
N TYR A 121 4.52 16.06 11.43
CA TYR A 121 4.93 14.69 11.16
C TYR A 121 3.75 13.84 10.68
N ASP A 122 2.62 13.87 11.39
CA ASP A 122 1.40 13.13 11.05
C ASP A 122 0.86 13.53 9.68
N ALA A 123 0.87 14.83 9.35
CA ALA A 123 0.43 15.30 8.03
C ALA A 123 1.21 14.66 6.88
N CYS A 124 2.49 14.33 7.09
CA CYS A 124 3.31 13.59 6.13
C CYS A 124 3.08 12.08 6.22
N GLY A 125 3.06 11.52 7.43
CA GLY A 125 2.97 10.09 7.68
C GLY A 125 1.63 9.46 7.26
N GLN A 126 0.51 10.16 7.51
CA GLN A 126 -0.85 9.70 7.15
C GLN A 126 -1.07 9.60 5.63
N ARG A 127 -0.18 10.23 4.85
CA ARG A 127 -0.15 10.27 3.40
C ARG A 127 0.82 9.25 2.79
N CYS A 128 1.45 8.43 3.61
CA CYS A 128 2.31 7.33 3.19
C CYS A 128 1.52 6.03 3.09
N VAL A 129 1.68 5.32 1.98
CA VAL A 129 1.26 3.92 1.84
C VAL A 129 2.44 3.06 2.30
N ASP A 130 2.22 2.30 3.37
CA ASP A 130 3.25 1.43 3.96
C ASP A 130 3.58 0.26 3.03
N THR A 131 4.86 0.04 2.77
CA THR A 131 5.35 -1.18 2.11
C THR A 131 6.47 -1.84 2.91
N GLY A 132 6.59 -1.57 4.21
CA GLY A 132 7.64 -2.10 5.08
C GLY A 132 7.62 -3.62 5.23
N TYR A 133 6.52 -4.28 4.84
CA TYR A 133 6.42 -5.73 4.72
C TYR A 133 7.14 -6.30 3.48
N LEU A 134 7.58 -5.47 2.55
CA LEU A 134 8.36 -5.86 1.38
C LEU A 134 9.87 -5.69 1.65
N ARG A 135 10.67 -6.68 1.25
CA ARG A 135 12.13 -6.54 1.25
C ARG A 135 12.53 -5.40 0.32
N PHE A 136 13.15 -4.37 0.89
CA PHE A 136 13.61 -3.18 0.16
C PHE A 136 12.52 -2.46 -0.64
N GLY A 137 11.26 -2.56 -0.20
CA GLY A 137 10.13 -1.84 -0.81
C GLY A 137 10.29 -0.32 -0.70
N PRO A 138 9.62 0.45 -1.57
CA PRO A 138 9.67 1.90 -1.55
C PRO A 138 8.71 2.50 -0.53
N VAL A 139 9.14 3.56 0.14
CA VAL A 139 8.16 4.46 0.77
C VAL A 139 7.38 5.15 -0.34
N LEU A 140 6.05 5.00 -0.36
CA LEU A 140 5.16 5.66 -1.34
C LEU A 140 4.39 6.78 -0.65
N ARG A 141 4.66 8.03 -1.02
CA ARG A 141 4.02 9.20 -0.43
C ARG A 141 3.10 9.88 -1.43
N TRP A 142 1.89 10.20 -0.99
CA TRP A 142 0.83 10.69 -1.87
C TRP A 142 0.23 11.99 -1.34
N TRP A 143 -0.04 12.95 -2.20
CA TRP A 143 -0.74 14.17 -1.79
C TRP A 143 -1.52 14.77 -2.96
N ARG A 144 -2.61 15.45 -2.63
CA ARG A 144 -3.43 16.16 -3.59
C ARG A 144 -3.14 17.66 -3.52
N THR A 145 -3.00 18.30 -4.68
CA THR A 145 -3.04 19.76 -4.84
C THR A 145 -4.19 20.12 -5.78
N VAL A 146 -4.73 21.34 -5.65
CA VAL A 146 -5.90 21.80 -6.44
C VAL A 146 -5.62 22.98 -7.37
N ASP A 147 -4.56 23.76 -7.10
CA ASP A 147 -4.11 24.88 -7.90
C ASP A 147 -2.73 24.55 -8.51
N PRO A 148 -2.49 24.75 -9.83
CA PRO A 148 -3.45 25.18 -10.86
C PRO A 148 -4.34 24.07 -11.40
N VAL A 149 -4.05 22.81 -11.07
CA VAL A 149 -4.81 21.65 -11.55
C VAL A 149 -4.98 20.66 -10.40
N ASP A 150 -6.18 20.11 -10.29
CA ASP A 150 -6.52 19.07 -9.33
C ASP A 150 -5.81 17.75 -9.65
N THR A 151 -4.73 17.47 -8.92
CA THR A 151 -3.87 16.32 -9.15
C THR A 151 -3.52 15.61 -7.86
N VAL A 152 -3.33 14.30 -7.95
CA VAL A 152 -2.70 13.49 -6.92
C VAL A 152 -1.29 13.16 -7.40
N ALA A 153 -0.30 13.61 -6.63
CA ALA A 153 1.10 13.26 -6.83
C ALA A 153 1.47 12.05 -5.98
N VAL A 154 2.45 11.29 -6.48
CA VAL A 154 3.15 10.24 -5.74
C VAL A 154 4.65 10.46 -5.86
N ASP A 155 5.33 10.40 -4.72
CA ASP A 155 6.78 10.32 -4.59
C ASP A 155 7.14 8.92 -4.11
N TRP A 156 8.22 8.36 -4.63
CA TRP A 156 8.72 7.07 -4.16
C TRP A 156 10.21 7.13 -3.86
N GLN A 157 10.62 6.35 -2.88
CA GLN A 157 12.02 6.13 -2.53
C GLN A 157 12.25 4.68 -2.10
N PHE A 158 13.03 3.94 -2.88
CA PHE A 158 13.45 2.57 -2.58
C PHE A 158 14.63 2.56 -1.63
N ALA A 159 14.63 1.61 -0.69
CA ALA A 159 15.83 1.24 0.03
C ALA A 159 16.80 0.50 -0.91
N ALA A 160 18.09 0.81 -0.82
CA ALA A 160 19.10 0.04 -1.54
C ALA A 160 19.29 -1.32 -0.85
N ASP A 161 19.30 -2.40 -1.63
CA ASP A 161 19.74 -3.70 -1.15
C ASP A 161 21.28 -3.73 -1.09
N PRO A 162 21.91 -3.85 0.10
CA PRO A 162 23.36 -3.91 0.23
C PRO A 162 23.98 -5.12 -0.47
N ASP A 163 23.25 -6.23 -0.56
CA ASP A 163 23.72 -7.47 -1.20
C ASP A 163 23.36 -7.51 -2.70
N GLY A 164 22.47 -6.61 -3.15
CA GLY A 164 22.07 -6.46 -4.53
C GLY A 164 21.21 -7.60 -5.08
N GLU A 165 20.65 -8.45 -4.22
CA GLU A 165 19.77 -9.57 -4.58
C GLU A 165 18.41 -9.07 -5.10
N ILE A 166 17.86 -8.05 -4.42
CA ILE A 166 16.59 -7.42 -4.69
C ILE A 166 16.83 -6.11 -5.43
N ALA A 167 16.16 -5.99 -6.58
CA ALA A 167 16.23 -4.81 -7.42
C ALA A 167 14.91 -4.64 -8.16
N PHE A 168 14.51 -3.39 -8.30
CA PHE A 168 13.32 -3.00 -9.05
C PHE A 168 13.72 -2.37 -10.38
N THR A 169 12.80 -2.43 -11.35
CA THR A 169 12.99 -1.79 -12.67
C THR A 169 12.79 -0.28 -12.62
N ALA A 170 12.01 0.22 -11.67
CA ALA A 170 11.81 1.64 -11.44
C ALA A 170 13.10 2.32 -10.90
N PRO A 171 13.31 3.62 -11.16
CA PRO A 171 14.37 4.39 -10.53
C PRO A 171 14.28 4.36 -9.00
N LEU A 172 15.43 4.44 -8.31
CA LEU A 172 15.50 4.43 -6.83
C LEU A 172 14.63 5.50 -6.18
N SER A 173 14.48 6.64 -6.82
CA SER A 173 13.52 7.66 -6.41
C SER A 173 12.91 8.34 -7.63
N GLY A 174 11.75 8.94 -7.43
CA GLY A 174 11.08 9.71 -8.45
C GLY A 174 9.71 10.19 -8.02
N ARG A 175 9.09 10.93 -8.92
CA ARG A 175 7.79 11.54 -8.71
C ARG A 175 6.96 11.44 -9.98
N ALA A 176 5.67 11.22 -9.80
CA ALA A 176 4.69 11.30 -10.87
C ALA A 176 3.39 11.90 -10.33
N SER A 177 2.53 12.37 -11.23
CA SER A 177 1.22 12.91 -10.87
C SER A 177 0.18 12.44 -11.88
N VAL A 178 -1.05 12.26 -11.40
CA VAL A 178 -2.24 11.97 -12.20
C VAL A 178 -3.37 12.92 -11.79
N SER A 179 -4.43 13.02 -12.58
CA SER A 179 -5.62 13.75 -12.10
C SER A 179 -6.25 13.03 -10.91
N THR A 180 -6.91 13.79 -10.03
CA THR A 180 -7.62 13.22 -8.88
C THR A 180 -8.68 12.20 -9.30
N ASP A 181 -9.41 12.47 -10.40
CA ASP A 181 -10.39 11.53 -10.97
C ASP A 181 -9.74 10.22 -11.45
N GLU A 182 -8.55 10.29 -12.06
CA GLU A 182 -7.81 9.11 -12.50
C GLU A 182 -7.33 8.28 -11.31
N PHE A 183 -6.85 8.93 -10.25
CA PHE A 183 -6.45 8.26 -9.00
C PHE A 183 -7.65 7.54 -8.35
N ILE A 184 -8.78 8.23 -8.15
CA ILE A 184 -10.00 7.64 -7.56
C ILE A 184 -10.49 6.47 -8.40
N SER A 185 -10.48 6.63 -9.73
CA SER A 185 -10.87 5.56 -10.66
C SER A 185 -9.94 4.35 -10.55
N ALA A 186 -8.63 4.56 -10.42
CA ALA A 186 -7.66 3.48 -10.27
C ALA A 186 -7.83 2.71 -8.95
N VAL A 187 -8.08 3.40 -7.83
CA VAL A 187 -8.35 2.77 -6.52
C VAL A 187 -9.65 1.98 -6.55
N THR A 188 -10.69 2.53 -7.18
CA THR A 188 -12.01 1.88 -7.30
C THR A 188 -11.96 0.66 -8.22
N ASP A 189 -11.25 0.74 -9.35
CA ASP A 189 -11.01 -0.41 -10.23
C ASP A 189 -10.21 -1.52 -9.51
N PHE A 190 -9.21 -1.15 -8.70
CA PHE A 190 -8.45 -2.11 -7.91
C PHE A 190 -9.34 -2.86 -6.92
N ASP A 191 -10.13 -2.14 -6.12
CA ASP A 191 -11.09 -2.69 -5.17
C ASP A 191 -12.06 -3.67 -5.83
N HIS A 192 -12.75 -3.22 -6.89
CA HIS A 192 -13.73 -4.04 -7.58
C HIS A 192 -13.13 -5.34 -8.13
N ARG A 193 -11.99 -5.26 -8.82
CA ARG A 193 -11.34 -6.45 -9.37
C ARG A 193 -10.87 -7.41 -8.27
N LEU A 194 -10.31 -6.88 -7.17
CA LEU A 194 -9.85 -7.70 -6.05
C LEU A 194 -11.02 -8.42 -5.40
N PHE A 195 -12.11 -7.72 -5.06
CA PHE A 195 -13.25 -8.33 -4.38
C PHE A 195 -14.14 -9.17 -5.28
N GLU A 196 -14.11 -8.96 -6.60
CA GLU A 196 -14.71 -9.89 -7.57
C GLU A 196 -13.93 -11.21 -7.58
N ALA A 197 -12.60 -11.16 -7.71
CA ALA A 197 -11.76 -12.34 -7.69
C ALA A 197 -11.85 -13.10 -6.35
N MET A 198 -11.87 -12.37 -5.24
CA MET A 198 -12.05 -12.97 -3.90
C MET A 198 -13.43 -13.58 -3.72
N GLN A 199 -14.50 -12.98 -4.28
CA GLN A 199 -15.83 -13.57 -4.20
C GLN A 199 -15.88 -14.93 -4.89
N GLN A 200 -15.27 -15.04 -6.08
CA GLN A 200 -15.20 -16.32 -6.79
C GLN A 200 -14.49 -17.41 -5.97
N ARG A 201 -13.45 -17.04 -5.21
CA ARG A 201 -12.74 -17.96 -4.29
C ARG A 201 -13.62 -18.38 -3.13
N VAL A 202 -14.26 -17.42 -2.47
CA VAL A 202 -15.15 -17.66 -1.33
C VAL A 202 -16.33 -18.55 -1.75
N ASP A 203 -16.97 -18.24 -2.88
CA ASP A 203 -18.09 -19.03 -3.42
C ASP A 203 -17.67 -20.46 -3.75
N ARG A 204 -16.49 -20.63 -4.39
CA ARG A 204 -15.93 -21.96 -4.68
C ARG A 204 -15.70 -22.76 -3.40
N LEU A 205 -15.03 -22.16 -2.40
CA LEU A 205 -14.74 -22.84 -1.13
C LEU A 205 -16.00 -23.12 -0.32
N ALA A 206 -17.01 -22.25 -0.39
CA ALA A 206 -18.31 -22.48 0.23
C ALA A 206 -19.05 -23.67 -0.43
N ALA A 207 -18.91 -23.85 -1.75
CA ALA A 207 -19.52 -24.95 -2.49
C ALA A 207 -18.77 -26.28 -2.32
N THR A 208 -17.43 -26.26 -2.30
CA THR A 208 -16.61 -27.48 -2.30
C THR A 208 -16.12 -27.90 -0.91
N GLY A 209 -16.20 -27.01 0.08
CA GLY A 209 -15.58 -27.21 1.38
C GLY A 209 -14.08 -26.93 1.39
N ALA A 210 -13.47 -27.10 2.57
CA ALA A 210 -12.04 -26.95 2.76
C ALA A 210 -11.25 -28.01 1.96
N PRO A 211 -10.03 -27.69 1.49
CA PRO A 211 -9.13 -28.72 0.98
C PRO A 211 -8.85 -29.79 2.04
N THR A 212 -8.57 -31.03 1.61
CA THR A 212 -8.36 -32.16 2.53
C THR A 212 -7.23 -31.88 3.51
N GLY A 213 -7.54 -32.03 4.81
CA GLY A 213 -6.57 -31.84 5.89
C GLY A 213 -6.33 -30.38 6.28
N ILE A 214 -7.06 -29.42 5.68
CA ILE A 214 -6.99 -27.99 6.01
C ILE A 214 -8.27 -27.57 6.74
N GLU A 215 -8.14 -26.87 7.86
CA GLU A 215 -9.26 -26.25 8.55
C GLU A 215 -9.66 -24.95 7.85
N LEU A 216 -10.97 -24.75 7.64
CA LEU A 216 -11.53 -23.55 7.01
C LEU A 216 -12.85 -23.16 7.67
N ASP A 217 -12.92 -21.94 8.21
CA ASP A 217 -14.16 -21.35 8.72
C ASP A 217 -14.93 -20.66 7.58
N ILE A 218 -15.77 -21.43 6.88
CA ILE A 218 -16.56 -20.93 5.74
C ILE A 218 -17.50 -19.78 6.15
N PRO A 219 -18.29 -19.88 7.25
CA PRO A 219 -19.06 -18.74 7.74
C PRO A 219 -18.20 -17.49 7.98
N GLY A 220 -17.05 -17.65 8.62
CA GLY A 220 -16.09 -16.56 8.83
C GLY A 220 -15.59 -15.94 7.53
N LEU A 221 -15.26 -16.76 6.51
CA LEU A 221 -14.85 -16.27 5.19
C LEU A 221 -15.93 -15.41 4.52
N ILE A 222 -17.18 -15.87 4.54
CA ILE A 222 -18.31 -15.16 3.93
C ILE A 222 -18.54 -13.82 4.63
N GLN A 223 -18.47 -13.83 5.97
CA GLN A 223 -18.64 -12.63 6.77
C GLN A 223 -17.53 -11.62 6.49
N GLU A 224 -16.26 -12.03 6.54
CA GLU A 224 -15.12 -11.14 6.29
C GLU A 224 -15.15 -10.56 4.86
N GLN A 225 -15.50 -11.38 3.87
CA GLN A 225 -15.70 -10.92 2.48
C GLN A 225 -16.77 -9.83 2.38
N ALA A 226 -17.92 -10.01 3.04
CA ALA A 226 -19.01 -9.05 3.03
C ALA A 226 -18.62 -7.75 3.77
N GLU A 227 -17.93 -7.86 4.91
CA GLU A 227 -17.47 -6.72 5.68
C GLU A 227 -16.46 -5.87 4.92
N ARG A 228 -15.42 -6.49 4.33
CA ARG A 228 -14.35 -5.78 3.63
C ARG A 228 -14.83 -5.02 2.38
N ARG A 229 -15.85 -5.53 1.68
CA ARG A 229 -16.51 -4.83 0.57
C ARG A 229 -17.12 -3.47 0.95
N THR A 230 -17.31 -3.21 2.24
CA THR A 230 -17.82 -1.92 2.72
C THR A 230 -16.73 -0.87 2.96
N TRP A 231 -15.44 -1.25 2.89
CA TRP A 231 -14.35 -0.38 3.34
C TRP A 231 -14.05 0.74 2.35
N LEU A 232 -14.02 0.49 1.04
CA LEU A 232 -13.78 1.57 0.06
C LEU A 232 -14.84 2.69 0.14
N PRO A 233 -16.16 2.40 0.15
CA PRO A 233 -17.16 3.45 0.34
C PRO A 233 -16.99 4.23 1.66
N ARG A 234 -16.59 3.56 2.74
CA ARG A 234 -16.31 4.21 4.03
C ARG A 234 -15.10 5.13 3.95
N ALA A 235 -14.01 4.68 3.35
CA ALA A 235 -12.80 5.48 3.17
C ALA A 235 -13.05 6.71 2.27
N LEU A 236 -13.78 6.55 1.16
CA LEU A 236 -14.16 7.67 0.29
C LEU A 236 -15.10 8.67 0.96
N ALA A 237 -15.98 8.21 1.86
CA ALA A 237 -16.90 9.07 2.60
C ALA A 237 -16.26 9.73 3.84
N GLN A 238 -15.10 9.26 4.26
CA GLN A 238 -14.41 9.78 5.44
C GLN A 238 -13.89 11.19 5.15
N GLN A 239 -14.36 12.15 5.96
CA GLN A 239 -13.82 13.50 5.96
C GLN A 239 -12.73 13.58 7.01
N VAL A 240 -11.53 13.93 6.57
CA VAL A 240 -10.42 14.35 7.45
C VAL A 240 -10.32 15.86 7.40
N SER A 241 -9.84 16.44 8.50
CA SER A 241 -9.67 17.88 8.64
C SER A 241 -8.36 18.14 9.36
N THR A 242 -7.27 18.08 8.60
CA THR A 242 -5.94 18.44 9.08
C THR A 242 -5.93 19.92 9.46
N ASP A 243 -5.44 20.24 10.67
CA ASP A 243 -5.23 21.63 11.08
C ASP A 243 -3.95 22.16 10.42
N TRP A 244 -4.10 22.67 9.20
CA TRP A 244 -2.99 23.16 8.40
C TRP A 244 -2.25 24.35 9.02
N ASP A 245 -2.90 25.12 9.90
CA ASP A 245 -2.24 26.21 10.62
C ASP A 245 -1.28 25.67 11.68
N VAL A 246 -1.67 24.61 12.40
CA VAL A 246 -0.80 23.89 13.33
C VAL A 246 0.35 23.21 12.57
N VAL A 247 0.07 22.54 11.45
CA VAL A 247 1.12 21.94 10.59
C VAL A 247 2.13 23.00 10.15
N ARG A 248 1.65 24.16 9.67
CA ARG A 248 2.49 25.28 9.23
C ARG A 248 3.38 25.81 10.36
N ALA A 249 2.87 25.86 11.58
CA ALA A 249 3.65 26.27 12.75
C ALA A 249 4.72 25.23 13.15
N GLY A 250 4.45 23.93 12.92
CA GLY A 250 5.38 22.84 13.20
C GLY A 250 6.49 22.66 12.16
N VAL A 251 6.22 22.96 10.89
CA VAL A 251 7.18 22.84 9.78
C VAL A 251 8.57 23.44 10.08
N PRO A 252 8.72 24.70 10.50
CA PRO A 252 10.04 25.29 10.75
C PRO A 252 10.77 24.64 11.93
N ILE A 253 10.04 23.97 12.83
CA ILE A 253 10.61 23.25 13.97
C ILE A 253 11.07 21.86 13.53
N LEU A 254 10.27 21.14 12.74
CA LEU A 254 10.58 19.79 12.27
C LEU A 254 11.62 19.76 11.15
N ALA A 255 11.58 20.70 10.20
CA ALA A 255 12.40 20.67 8.99
C ALA A 255 13.93 20.54 9.23
N PRO A 256 14.54 21.22 10.23
CA PRO A 256 15.96 21.06 10.55
C PRO A 256 16.36 19.67 11.06
N HIS A 257 15.38 18.87 11.49
CA HIS A 257 15.59 17.54 12.07
C HIS A 257 15.23 16.39 11.13
N ARG A 258 14.88 16.69 9.88
CA ARG A 258 14.68 15.67 8.84
C ARG A 258 16.03 15.22 8.30
N VAL A 259 16.27 13.92 8.31
CA VAL A 259 17.45 13.26 7.72
C VAL A 259 17.09 12.72 6.34
#